data_AF-A0A194RMC1-F1
#
_entry.id   AF-A0A194RMC1-F1
#
_cell.length_a   1.000
_cell.length_b   1.000
_cell.length_c   1.000
_cell.angle_alpha   90.00
_cell.angle_beta   90.00
_cell.angle_gamma   90.00
#
_symmetry.space_group_name_H-M   'P 1'
#
loop_
_entity.id
_entity.type
_entity.pdbx_description
1 polymer ?
#
loop_
_entity_poly.entity_id
_entity_poly.type
_entity_poly.pdbx_seq_one_letter_code
_entity_poly.pdbx_strand_id
1 'polypeptide(L)'
;MPAETRSIEHKRRHQRRQPEAMAQLTKDMRATRHPSVELYKNATRKIMRKLKNTRRFFNQERKELNESKEYRDGMPDWLPAVNFVDIHFHDYKSSRKFGGSIWEKKFAYQMPRLYKSLKEYYELFKKLRDVEVDFPDDPFNSYKNARQKLINGSLQRLYSSIAEVTESMTAVNMETPNFDISKMKLENFPMKVDATQCLKNDYIVFRGYGNLLNNWYYEFRCPRSKKVNKRCAAYEEKLQEKRDSRRPKNKMLFMS
;
A
#
# COMPACT_ATOMS: atom_id res chain seq x y z
N MET A 1 -39.07 -23.30 -40.91
CA MET A 1 -38.02 -22.87 -41.88
C MET A 1 -38.47 -21.52 -42.43
N PRO A 2 -37.54 -20.57 -42.64
CA PRO A 2 -37.30 -19.31 -41.91
C PRO A 2 -38.03 -18.11 -42.59
N ALA A 3 -37.94 -16.82 -42.28
CA ALA A 3 -37.02 -16.01 -41.47
C ALA A 3 -37.73 -14.70 -41.07
N GLU A 4 -37.37 -14.16 -39.92
CA GLU A 4 -37.60 -12.77 -39.51
C GLU A 4 -37.04 -11.80 -40.56
N THR A 5 -37.77 -10.73 -40.88
CA THR A 5 -37.16 -9.54 -41.47
C THR A 5 -37.58 -8.29 -40.70
N ARG A 6 -36.57 -7.75 -40.03
CA ARG A 6 -36.58 -6.59 -39.14
C ARG A 6 -36.92 -5.31 -39.90
N SER A 7 -37.75 -4.47 -39.30
CA SER A 7 -37.93 -3.08 -39.69
C SER A 7 -36.60 -2.33 -39.75
N ILE A 8 -36.30 -1.76 -40.91
CA ILE A 8 -35.18 -0.87 -41.15
C ILE A 8 -35.59 0.53 -40.69
N GLU A 9 -35.14 0.94 -39.51
CA GLU A 9 -35.33 2.31 -39.03
C GLU A 9 -34.21 3.21 -39.58
N HIS A 10 -34.61 4.14 -40.45
CA HIS A 10 -33.73 5.08 -41.13
C HIS A 10 -33.13 6.11 -40.17
N LYS A 11 -31.81 6.32 -40.32
CA LYS A 11 -31.02 7.44 -39.81
C LYS A 11 -31.77 8.78 -39.91
N ARG A 12 -32.08 9.41 -38.78
CA ARG A 12 -32.22 10.87 -38.66
C ARG A 12 -31.32 11.39 -37.54
N ARG A 13 -30.08 11.67 -37.92
CA ARG A 13 -29.10 12.39 -37.12
C ARG A 13 -29.50 13.87 -37.11
N HIS A 14 -30.17 14.34 -36.05
CA HIS A 14 -30.36 15.77 -35.84
C HIS A 14 -28.99 16.43 -35.58
N GLN A 15 -28.34 16.92 -36.63
CA GLN A 15 -27.31 17.94 -36.50
C GLN A 15 -28.01 19.26 -36.13
N ARG A 16 -28.04 19.57 -34.83
CA ARG A 16 -28.31 20.93 -34.38
C ARG A 16 -27.03 21.72 -34.62
N ARG A 17 -26.95 22.44 -35.75
CA ARG A 17 -25.95 23.50 -35.98
C ARG A 17 -26.10 24.51 -34.84
N GLN A 18 -25.16 24.54 -33.91
CA GLN A 18 -24.98 25.67 -33.00
C GLN A 18 -23.93 26.61 -33.63
N PRO A 19 -24.08 27.94 -33.52
CA PRO A 19 -23.09 28.88 -34.06
C PRO A 19 -21.75 28.71 -33.33
N GLU A 20 -20.69 28.46 -34.08
CA GLU A 20 -19.33 28.19 -33.58
C GLU A 20 -18.62 29.40 -32.95
N ALA A 21 -19.30 30.54 -32.76
CA ALA A 21 -18.71 31.77 -32.24
C ALA A 21 -18.86 31.99 -30.71
N MET A 22 -19.75 31.26 -30.01
CA MET A 22 -19.92 31.42 -28.54
C MET A 22 -19.42 30.24 -27.70
N ALA A 23 -19.02 29.13 -28.32
CA ALA A 23 -18.54 27.94 -27.60
C ALA A 23 -17.03 27.99 -27.26
N GLN A 24 -16.29 28.99 -27.76
CA GLN A 24 -14.86 29.16 -27.46
C GLN A 24 -14.60 29.92 -26.15
N LEU A 25 -15.56 30.70 -25.65
CA LEU A 25 -15.35 31.54 -24.46
C LEU A 25 -15.58 30.83 -23.10
N THR A 26 -16.19 29.64 -23.08
CA THR A 26 -16.47 28.90 -21.83
C THR A 26 -15.65 27.63 -21.65
N LYS A 27 -14.84 27.24 -22.64
CA LYS A 27 -14.01 26.03 -22.57
C LYS A 27 -12.65 26.24 -21.91
N ASP A 28 -12.19 27.49 -21.85
CA ASP A 28 -10.92 27.90 -21.23
C ASP A 28 -11.07 28.32 -19.75
N MET A 29 -12.28 28.29 -19.20
CA MET A 29 -12.51 28.33 -17.73
C MET A 29 -12.38 26.94 -17.08
N ARG A 30 -11.72 25.99 -17.73
CA ARG A 30 -11.41 24.67 -17.17
C ARG A 30 -10.36 24.82 -16.08
N ALA A 31 -10.84 25.04 -14.86
CA ALA A 31 -10.15 24.85 -13.59
C ALA A 31 -8.70 25.33 -13.62
N THR A 32 -8.44 26.52 -13.08
CA THR A 32 -7.11 26.96 -12.67
C THR A 32 -6.49 25.85 -11.82
N ARG A 33 -5.76 24.94 -12.46
CA ARG A 33 -5.07 23.84 -11.79
C ARG A 33 -3.94 24.55 -11.07
N HIS A 34 -4.13 24.81 -9.78
CA HIS A 34 -3.06 25.31 -8.94
C HIS A 34 -1.82 24.47 -9.21
N PRO A 35 -0.71 25.07 -9.68
CA PRO A 35 0.52 24.33 -10.03
C PRO A 35 0.96 23.38 -8.92
N SER A 36 0.72 23.77 -7.66
CA SER A 36 0.96 22.95 -6.46
C SER A 36 0.20 21.61 -6.46
N VAL A 37 -1.05 21.56 -6.93
CA VAL A 37 -1.86 20.32 -6.91
C VAL A 37 -1.30 19.25 -7.84
N GLU A 38 -0.81 19.63 -9.02
CA GLU A 38 -0.21 18.67 -9.95
C GLU A 38 1.13 18.14 -9.46
N LEU A 39 1.91 18.93 -8.70
CA LEU A 39 3.12 18.45 -8.04
C LEU A 39 2.81 17.28 -7.08
N TYR A 40 1.85 17.44 -6.17
CA TYR A 40 1.45 16.38 -5.25
C TYR A 40 0.88 15.14 -5.95
N LYS A 41 0.11 15.33 -7.03
CA LYS A 41 -0.40 14.20 -7.84
C LYS A 41 0.75 13.45 -8.51
N ASN A 42 1.70 14.17 -9.10
CA ASN A 42 2.86 13.57 -9.77
C ASN A 42 3.75 12.80 -8.79
N ALA A 43 4.05 13.39 -7.63
CA ALA A 43 4.77 12.73 -6.55
C ALA A 43 4.06 11.44 -6.10
N THR A 44 2.75 11.53 -5.82
CA THR A 44 1.94 10.34 -5.47
C THR A 44 1.97 9.26 -6.56
N ARG A 45 1.89 9.65 -7.84
CA ARG A 45 1.93 8.70 -8.97
C ARG A 45 3.29 7.99 -9.06
N LYS A 46 4.39 8.71 -8.84
CA LYS A 46 5.75 8.12 -8.84
C LYS A 46 5.88 7.06 -7.76
N ILE A 47 5.50 7.41 -6.52
CA ILE A 47 5.48 6.49 -5.37
C ILE A 47 4.58 5.27 -5.64
N MET A 48 3.37 5.48 -6.17
CA MET A 48 2.46 4.38 -6.49
C MET A 48 3.06 3.41 -7.52
N ARG A 49 3.75 3.93 -8.55
CA ARG A 49 4.46 3.10 -9.54
C ARG A 49 5.61 2.33 -8.89
N LYS A 50 6.38 2.98 -8.02
CA LYS A 50 7.47 2.34 -7.26
C LYS A 50 6.96 1.17 -6.43
N LEU A 51 5.92 1.40 -5.63
CA LEU A 51 5.30 0.37 -4.79
C LEU A 51 4.71 -0.77 -5.62
N LYS A 52 4.08 -0.47 -6.77
CA LYS A 52 3.58 -1.49 -7.70
C LYS A 52 4.70 -2.43 -8.14
N ASN A 53 5.86 -1.87 -8.50
CA ASN A 53 7.01 -2.63 -8.97
C ASN A 53 7.66 -3.42 -7.83
N THR A 54 7.95 -2.76 -6.69
CA THR A 54 8.50 -3.42 -5.49
C THR A 54 7.66 -4.61 -5.07
N ARG A 55 6.33 -4.45 -5.03
CA ARG A 55 5.38 -5.52 -4.73
C ARG A 55 5.39 -6.65 -5.76
N ARG A 56 5.48 -6.32 -7.05
CA ARG A 56 5.54 -7.34 -8.11
C ARG A 56 6.78 -8.21 -7.96
N PHE A 57 7.94 -7.58 -7.78
CA PHE A 57 9.20 -8.30 -7.60
C PHE A 57 9.21 -9.14 -6.34
N PHE A 58 8.81 -8.56 -5.20
CA PHE A 58 8.74 -9.29 -3.94
C PHE A 58 7.85 -10.54 -4.05
N ASN A 59 6.66 -10.40 -4.65
CA ASN A 59 5.76 -11.55 -4.85
C ASN A 59 6.31 -12.60 -5.83
N GLN A 60 7.20 -12.23 -6.75
CA GLN A 60 7.83 -13.16 -7.67
C GLN A 60 8.94 -13.93 -6.97
N GLU A 61 9.84 -13.22 -6.30
CA GLU A 61 10.98 -13.80 -5.56
C GLU A 61 10.49 -14.66 -4.39
N ARG A 62 9.44 -14.23 -3.68
CA ARG A 62 8.86 -15.01 -2.57
C ARG A 62 8.29 -16.35 -3.01
N LYS A 63 7.84 -16.51 -4.26
CA LYS A 63 7.37 -17.82 -4.77
C LYS A 63 8.49 -18.84 -4.90
N GLU A 64 9.74 -18.39 -4.99
CA GLU A 64 10.91 -19.28 -5.00
C GLU A 64 11.13 -19.92 -3.62
N LEU A 65 10.59 -19.32 -2.55
CA LEU A 65 10.52 -19.94 -1.24
C LEU A 65 9.25 -20.81 -1.15
N ASN A 66 9.44 -22.12 -1.08
CA ASN A 66 8.38 -23.08 -0.74
C ASN A 66 8.00 -22.95 0.76
N GLU A 67 7.48 -21.81 1.17
CA GLU A 67 7.11 -21.53 2.56
C GLU A 67 5.99 -22.50 3.01
N SER A 68 6.24 -23.24 4.09
CA SER A 68 5.18 -24.01 4.75
C SER A 68 4.06 -23.08 5.23
N LYS A 69 2.81 -23.49 4.97
CA LYS A 69 1.61 -22.77 5.43
C LYS A 69 1.32 -23.01 6.92
N GLU A 70 2.14 -23.80 7.62
CA GLU A 70 1.92 -24.23 8.99
C GLU A 70 2.10 -23.08 10.00
N TYR A 71 2.88 -22.06 9.69
CA TYR A 71 3.21 -20.98 10.63
C TYR A 71 2.27 -19.76 10.55
N ARG A 72 0.97 -19.99 10.37
CA ARG A 72 -0.03 -18.91 10.16
C ARG A 72 -0.31 -18.04 11.39
N ASP A 73 0.05 -18.52 12.57
CA ASP A 73 -0.44 -17.96 13.83
C ASP A 73 0.61 -17.10 14.55
N GLY A 74 0.12 -16.02 15.15
CA GLY A 74 0.90 -15.06 15.92
C GLY A 74 1.22 -13.76 15.16
N MET A 75 1.10 -12.64 15.86
CA MET A 75 1.62 -11.34 15.44
C MET A 75 2.60 -10.89 16.52
N PRO A 76 3.90 -11.21 16.37
CA PRO A 76 4.91 -10.84 17.35
C PRO A 76 4.96 -9.32 17.53
N ASP A 77 5.33 -8.87 18.73
CA ASP A 77 5.37 -7.45 19.09
C ASP A 77 6.47 -6.68 18.36
N TRP A 78 7.54 -7.37 17.92
CA TRP A 78 8.60 -6.84 17.07
C TRP A 78 8.17 -6.66 15.60
N LEU A 79 7.03 -7.22 15.17
CA LEU A 79 6.56 -7.09 13.79
C LEU A 79 5.90 -5.72 13.57
N PRO A 80 6.38 -4.89 12.61
CA PRO A 80 5.79 -3.58 12.36
C PRO A 80 4.31 -3.67 11.96
N ALA A 81 3.48 -2.85 12.60
CA ALA A 81 2.05 -2.78 12.33
C ALA A 81 1.64 -1.39 11.86
N VAL A 82 0.87 -1.34 10.77
CA VAL A 82 0.33 -0.10 10.20
C VAL A 82 -1.19 -0.13 10.29
N ASN A 83 -1.78 0.90 10.89
CA ASN A 83 -3.22 1.02 11.01
C ASN A 83 -3.87 1.58 9.73
N PHE A 84 -4.04 0.71 8.73
CA PHE A 84 -4.65 1.08 7.45
C PHE A 84 -6.13 1.48 7.58
N VAL A 85 -6.84 1.04 8.61
CA VAL A 85 -8.22 1.50 8.88
C VAL A 85 -8.21 3.00 9.14
N ASP A 86 -7.34 3.47 10.05
CA ASP A 86 -7.23 4.89 10.38
C ASP A 86 -6.70 5.71 9.20
N ILE A 87 -5.82 5.14 8.38
CA ILE A 87 -5.31 5.81 7.17
C ILE A 87 -6.42 6.00 6.14
N HIS A 88 -7.15 4.92 5.85
CA HIS A 88 -8.16 4.89 4.80
C HIS A 88 -9.38 5.74 5.14
N PHE A 89 -9.83 5.68 6.40
CA PHE A 89 -11.00 6.40 6.86
C PHE A 89 -10.69 7.80 7.44
N HIS A 90 -9.44 8.26 7.35
CA HIS A 90 -9.05 9.60 7.80
C HIS A 90 -9.88 10.68 7.09
N ASP A 91 -10.38 11.64 7.86
CA ASP A 91 -11.12 12.78 7.33
C ASP A 91 -10.17 13.92 6.93
N TYR A 92 -9.80 13.92 5.66
CA TYR A 92 -8.93 14.95 5.08
C TYR A 92 -9.63 16.32 4.92
N LYS A 93 -10.96 16.41 5.09
CA LYS A 93 -11.70 17.68 4.94
C LYS A 93 -11.66 18.52 6.22
N SER A 94 -11.73 17.91 7.39
CA SER A 94 -11.73 18.59 8.70
C SER A 94 -10.34 18.98 9.23
N SER A 95 -9.26 18.58 8.53
CA SER A 95 -7.89 18.98 8.88
C SER A 95 -7.74 20.51 8.92
N ARG A 96 -7.39 21.01 10.13
CA ARG A 96 -7.31 22.43 10.57
C ARG A 96 -6.40 23.34 9.74
N LYS A 97 -5.64 22.84 8.77
CA LYS A 97 -4.89 23.69 7.84
C LYS A 97 -5.85 24.31 6.82
N PHE A 98 -6.17 25.59 7.03
CA PHE A 98 -6.85 26.43 6.06
C PHE A 98 -6.02 26.52 4.76
N GLY A 99 -6.68 26.46 3.59
CA GLY A 99 -6.07 26.74 2.28
C GLY A 99 -5.42 25.58 1.52
N GLY A 100 -5.11 24.44 2.17
CA GLY A 100 -4.45 23.30 1.49
C GLY A 100 -5.37 22.48 0.58
N SER A 101 -4.86 22.03 -0.57
CA SER A 101 -5.63 21.18 -1.48
C SER A 101 -5.87 19.77 -0.89
N ILE A 102 -6.91 19.05 -1.33
CA ILE A 102 -7.15 17.66 -0.87
C ILE A 102 -5.97 16.73 -1.16
N TRP A 103 -5.23 16.97 -2.25
CA TRP A 103 -4.06 16.19 -2.64
C TRP A 103 -2.88 16.44 -1.71
N GLU A 104 -2.64 17.70 -1.39
CA GLU A 104 -1.64 18.11 -0.41
C GLU A 104 -1.95 17.54 0.98
N LYS A 105 -3.18 17.68 1.46
CA LYS A 105 -3.61 17.13 2.76
C LYS A 105 -3.40 15.61 2.83
N LYS A 106 -3.75 14.90 1.76
CA LYS A 106 -3.51 13.44 1.65
C LYS A 106 -2.03 13.11 1.65
N PHE A 107 -1.25 13.80 0.84
CA PHE A 107 0.19 13.58 0.73
C PHE A 107 0.89 13.80 2.07
N ALA A 108 0.66 14.96 2.70
CA ALA A 108 1.24 15.32 3.99
C ALA A 108 0.88 14.34 5.11
N TYR A 109 -0.29 13.71 5.04
CA TYR A 109 -0.71 12.71 6.01
C TYR A 109 -0.15 11.31 5.71
N GLN A 110 -0.18 10.88 4.45
CA GLN A 110 0.16 9.51 4.06
C GLN A 110 1.68 9.28 3.94
N MET A 111 2.46 10.25 3.44
CA MET A 111 3.88 10.03 3.15
C MET A 111 4.73 9.76 4.39
N PRO A 112 4.59 10.48 5.52
CA PRO A 112 5.33 10.16 6.74
C PRO A 112 5.06 8.74 7.24
N ARG A 113 3.82 8.28 7.10
CA ARG A 113 3.40 6.94 7.52
C ARG A 113 3.97 5.86 6.60
N LEU A 114 3.96 6.11 5.28
CA LEU A 114 4.59 5.24 4.31
C LEU A 114 6.08 5.14 4.59
N TYR A 115 6.78 6.28 4.68
CA TYR A 115 8.21 6.35 4.97
C TYR A 115 8.57 5.58 6.24
N LYS A 116 7.87 5.84 7.36
CA LYS A 116 8.07 5.12 8.63
C LYS A 116 7.94 3.61 8.42
N SER A 117 6.84 3.16 7.82
CA SER A 117 6.61 1.72 7.64
C SER A 117 7.63 1.03 6.71
N LEU A 118 8.16 1.74 5.71
CA LEU A 118 9.23 1.21 4.87
C LEU A 118 10.55 1.11 5.64
N LYS A 119 10.88 2.13 6.45
CA LYS A 119 12.06 2.13 7.32
C LYS A 119 12.00 1.04 8.40
N GLU A 120 10.84 0.84 9.02
CA GLU A 120 10.63 -0.24 10.00
C GLU A 120 10.92 -1.61 9.37
N TYR A 121 10.38 -1.89 8.18
CA TYR A 121 10.70 -3.13 7.49
C TYR A 121 12.15 -3.19 7.02
N TYR A 122 12.78 -2.08 6.62
CA TYR A 122 14.19 -2.07 6.24
C TYR A 122 15.09 -2.51 7.40
N GLU A 123 14.88 -2.00 8.62
CA GLU A 123 15.65 -2.44 9.79
C GLU A 123 15.32 -3.89 10.19
N LEU A 124 14.05 -4.31 10.09
CA LEU A 124 13.66 -5.69 10.34
C LEU A 124 14.32 -6.68 9.36
N PHE A 125 14.40 -6.34 8.06
CA PHE A 125 15.08 -7.18 7.07
C PHE A 125 16.60 -7.22 7.31
N LYS A 126 17.22 -6.15 7.83
CA LYS A 126 18.63 -6.18 8.26
C LYS A 126 18.81 -7.18 9.41
N LYS A 127 17.97 -7.11 10.45
CA LYS A 127 17.98 -8.08 11.55
C LYS A 127 17.76 -9.51 11.06
N LEU A 128 16.76 -9.72 10.19
CA LEU A 128 16.43 -11.03 9.63
C LEU A 128 17.61 -11.64 8.85
N ARG A 129 18.35 -10.81 8.11
CA ARG A 129 19.55 -11.23 7.36
C ARG A 129 20.62 -11.79 8.29
N ASP A 130 20.78 -11.17 9.45
CA ASP A 130 21.89 -11.42 10.38
C ASP A 130 21.53 -12.52 11.42
N VAL A 131 20.40 -13.22 11.26
CA VAL A 131 20.00 -14.36 12.10
C VAL A 131 20.97 -15.52 11.92
N GLU A 132 21.55 -15.97 13.03
CA GLU A 132 22.29 -17.23 13.13
C GLU A 132 21.29 -18.38 13.24
N VAL A 133 21.48 -19.40 12.40
CA VAL A 133 20.65 -20.59 12.43
C VAL A 133 21.52 -21.79 12.75
N ASP A 134 21.23 -22.44 13.87
CA ASP A 134 21.91 -23.67 14.28
C ASP A 134 21.44 -24.81 13.38
N PHE A 135 22.38 -25.42 12.64
CA PHE A 135 22.10 -26.56 11.76
C PHE A 135 22.98 -27.75 12.11
N PRO A 136 22.38 -28.88 12.50
CA PRO A 136 23.09 -30.16 12.51
C PRO A 136 23.26 -30.79 11.11
N ASP A 137 22.40 -30.47 10.12
CA ASP A 137 22.30 -31.21 8.83
C ASP A 137 22.28 -30.36 7.54
N ASP A 138 22.82 -30.93 6.45
CA ASP A 138 23.10 -30.39 5.10
C ASP A 138 21.90 -29.95 4.18
N PRO A 139 20.64 -30.46 4.32
CA PRO A 139 19.54 -30.18 3.38
C PRO A 139 19.07 -28.71 3.33
N PHE A 140 19.42 -27.90 4.33
CA PHE A 140 18.93 -26.51 4.44
C PHE A 140 19.66 -25.53 3.52
N ASN A 141 20.77 -25.95 2.88
CA ASN A 141 21.61 -25.07 2.07
C ASN A 141 20.87 -24.44 0.88
N SER A 142 19.97 -25.18 0.23
CA SER A 142 19.16 -24.65 -0.89
C SER A 142 18.19 -23.55 -0.44
N TYR A 143 17.49 -23.77 0.67
CA TYR A 143 16.60 -22.79 1.27
C TYR A 143 17.37 -21.55 1.74
N LYS A 144 18.50 -21.73 2.42
CA LYS A 144 19.37 -20.65 2.91
C LYS A 144 19.78 -19.69 1.79
N ASN A 145 20.17 -20.23 0.63
CA ASN A 145 20.55 -19.43 -0.53
C ASN A 145 19.35 -18.63 -1.09
N ALA A 146 18.19 -19.27 -1.26
CA ALA A 146 16.98 -18.59 -1.73
C ALA A 146 16.51 -17.51 -0.75
N ARG A 147 16.57 -17.80 0.56
CA ARG A 147 16.29 -16.87 1.65
C ARG A 147 17.19 -15.64 1.57
N GLN A 148 18.50 -15.84 1.49
CA GLN A 148 19.47 -14.75 1.42
C GLN A 148 19.24 -13.86 0.18
N LYS A 149 18.95 -14.48 -0.97
CA LYS A 149 18.62 -13.77 -2.21
C LYS A 149 17.36 -12.92 -2.05
N LEU A 150 16.28 -13.46 -1.46
CA LEU A 150 15.05 -12.70 -1.21
C LEU A 150 15.28 -11.55 -0.23
N ILE A 151 16.00 -11.78 0.87
CA ILE A 151 16.30 -10.75 1.87
C ILE A 151 17.12 -9.61 1.24
N ASN A 152 18.20 -9.94 0.53
CA ASN A 152 19.04 -8.94 -0.14
C ASN A 152 18.25 -8.16 -1.20
N GLY A 153 17.46 -8.86 -2.02
CA GLY A 153 16.58 -8.23 -3.01
C GLY A 153 15.51 -7.33 -2.40
N SER A 154 14.99 -7.71 -1.23
CA SER A 154 14.03 -6.91 -0.46
C SER A 154 14.68 -5.67 0.14
N LEU A 155 15.89 -5.79 0.71
CA LEU A 155 16.67 -4.67 1.25
C LEU A 155 16.99 -3.62 0.18
N GLN A 156 17.49 -4.04 -0.98
CA GLN A 156 17.78 -3.14 -2.09
C GLN A 156 16.54 -2.38 -2.57
N ARG A 157 15.40 -3.08 -2.70
CA ARG A 157 14.15 -2.46 -3.14
C ARG A 157 13.51 -1.58 -2.08
N LEU A 158 13.65 -1.92 -0.80
CA LEU A 158 13.27 -1.07 0.32
C LEU A 158 14.07 0.22 0.31
N TYR A 159 15.41 0.14 0.25
CA TYR A 159 16.29 1.30 0.14
C TYR A 159 15.86 2.20 -1.02
N SER A 160 15.68 1.62 -2.21
CA SER A 160 15.26 2.38 -3.39
C SER A 160 13.83 2.95 -3.30
N SER A 161 12.92 2.28 -2.58
CA SER A 161 11.55 2.80 -2.34
C SER A 161 11.54 3.93 -1.31
N ILE A 162 12.38 3.83 -0.28
CA ILE A 162 12.58 4.89 0.73
C ILE A 162 13.16 6.14 0.06
N ALA A 163 14.16 5.98 -0.81
CA ALA A 163 14.73 7.08 -1.59
C ALA A 163 13.65 7.80 -2.43
N GLU A 164 12.86 7.06 -3.21
CA GLU A 164 11.78 7.63 -4.02
C GLU A 164 10.75 8.41 -3.17
N VAL A 165 10.38 7.91 -2.00
CA VAL A 165 9.47 8.61 -1.09
C VAL A 165 10.12 9.89 -0.56
N THR A 166 11.39 9.84 -0.17
CA THR A 166 12.16 10.98 0.35
C THR A 166 12.31 12.08 -0.72
N GLU A 167 12.69 11.70 -1.93
CA GLU A 167 12.79 12.59 -3.08
C GLU A 167 11.44 13.21 -3.43
N SER A 168 10.37 12.41 -3.40
CA SER A 168 9.01 12.88 -3.67
C SER A 168 8.51 13.86 -2.60
N MET A 169 8.88 13.67 -1.33
CA MET A 169 8.59 14.61 -0.24
C MET A 169 9.38 15.91 -0.40
N THR A 170 10.67 15.80 -0.70
CA THR A 170 11.55 16.95 -0.94
C THR A 170 11.09 17.79 -2.13
N ALA A 171 10.64 17.14 -3.22
CA ALA A 171 10.13 17.81 -4.42
C ALA A 171 8.87 18.67 -4.18
N VAL A 172 8.17 18.46 -3.06
CA VAL A 172 7.01 19.29 -2.65
C VAL A 172 7.31 20.10 -1.38
N ASN A 173 8.60 20.30 -1.06
CA ASN A 173 9.07 21.03 0.12
C ASN A 173 8.52 20.49 1.44
N MET A 174 8.33 19.17 1.52
CA MET A 174 7.91 18.50 2.75
C MET A 174 9.12 17.92 3.47
N GLU A 175 9.26 18.26 4.75
CA GLU A 175 10.31 17.72 5.61
C GLU A 175 10.16 16.20 5.78
N THR A 176 11.28 15.49 5.68
CA THR A 176 11.32 14.05 5.94
C THR A 176 11.32 13.82 7.45
N PRO A 177 10.35 13.06 8.00
CA PRO A 177 10.28 12.84 9.44
C PRO A 177 11.51 12.08 9.93
N ASN A 178 11.98 12.43 11.13
CA ASN A 178 13.01 11.65 11.80
C ASN A 178 12.50 10.21 12.05
N PHE A 179 13.37 9.22 11.81
CA PHE A 179 13.09 7.82 12.06
C PHE A 179 13.91 7.34 13.25
N ASP A 180 13.21 6.95 14.31
CA ASP A 180 13.79 6.49 15.55
C ASP A 180 13.64 4.97 15.68
N ILE A 181 14.78 4.27 15.57
CA ILE A 181 14.86 2.81 15.64
C ILE A 181 14.49 2.31 17.04
N SER A 182 14.74 3.09 18.09
CA SER A 182 14.48 2.67 19.48
C SER A 182 13.00 2.45 19.79
N LYS A 183 12.10 2.96 18.94
CA LYS A 183 10.65 2.73 19.05
C LYS A 183 10.22 1.37 18.53
N MET A 184 11.12 0.65 17.85
CA MET A 184 10.88 -0.72 17.43
C MET A 184 11.34 -1.68 18.52
N LYS A 185 10.55 -2.73 18.78
CA LYS A 185 10.89 -3.77 19.77
C LYS A 185 11.84 -4.83 19.20
N LEU A 186 12.87 -4.42 18.46
CA LEU A 186 13.77 -5.34 17.76
C LEU A 186 14.71 -6.10 18.72
N GLU A 187 14.83 -5.66 19.96
CA GLU A 187 15.51 -6.37 21.05
C GLU A 187 14.88 -7.73 21.35
N ASN A 188 13.57 -7.88 21.11
CA ASN A 188 12.84 -9.14 21.28
C ASN A 188 12.91 -10.05 20.04
N PHE A 189 13.63 -9.62 19.00
CA PHE A 189 13.77 -10.41 17.77
C PHE A 189 14.79 -11.54 17.99
N PRO A 190 14.40 -12.82 17.81
CA PRO A 190 15.29 -13.95 18.09
C PRO A 190 16.42 -14.04 17.04
N MET A 191 17.67 -13.89 17.49
CA MET A 191 18.86 -13.84 16.63
C MET A 191 19.57 -15.18 16.46
N LYS A 192 19.37 -16.14 17.38
CA LYS A 192 19.89 -17.50 17.31
C LYS A 192 18.71 -18.46 17.38
N VAL A 193 18.49 -19.23 16.32
CA VAL A 193 17.29 -20.05 16.18
C VAL A 193 17.62 -21.39 15.53
N ASP A 194 16.79 -22.40 15.77
CA ASP A 194 16.82 -23.63 14.98
C ASP A 194 16.15 -23.42 13.61
N ALA A 195 16.23 -24.43 12.74
CA ALA A 195 15.63 -24.40 11.41
C ALA A 195 14.11 -24.13 11.44
N THR A 196 13.38 -24.73 12.40
CA THR A 196 11.93 -24.60 12.54
C THR A 196 11.53 -23.16 12.86
N GLN A 197 12.20 -22.56 13.83
CA GLN A 197 11.95 -21.19 14.26
C GLN A 197 12.43 -20.18 13.20
N CYS A 198 13.49 -20.49 12.45
CA CYS A 198 13.90 -19.71 11.28
C CYS A 198 12.77 -19.65 10.22
N LEU A 199 12.23 -20.80 9.81
CA LEU A 199 11.12 -20.89 8.85
C LEU A 199 9.88 -20.12 9.33
N LYS A 200 9.56 -20.23 10.62
CA LYS A 200 8.45 -19.51 11.26
C LYS A 200 8.67 -18.00 11.20
N ASN A 201 9.84 -17.51 11.58
CA ASN A 201 10.17 -16.08 11.56
C ASN A 201 10.13 -15.52 10.13
N ASP A 202 10.76 -16.23 9.19
CA ASP A 202 10.77 -15.87 7.77
C ASP A 202 9.35 -15.74 7.22
N TYR A 203 8.49 -16.74 7.47
CA TYR A 203 7.09 -16.71 7.05
C TYR A 203 6.34 -15.48 7.60
N ILE A 204 6.49 -15.19 8.90
CA ILE A 204 5.83 -14.05 9.56
C ILE A 204 6.30 -12.73 8.94
N VAL A 205 7.62 -12.54 8.79
CA VAL A 205 8.19 -11.31 8.21
C VAL A 205 7.77 -11.13 6.76
N PHE A 206 7.92 -12.16 5.92
CA PHE A 206 7.60 -12.09 4.50
C PHE A 206 6.09 -11.90 4.24
N ARG A 207 5.24 -12.56 5.04
CA ARG A 207 3.80 -12.33 5.03
C ARG A 207 3.45 -10.90 5.44
N GLY A 208 4.04 -10.42 6.54
CA GLY A 208 3.84 -9.06 7.02
C GLY A 208 4.21 -8.02 5.97
N TYR A 209 5.41 -8.15 5.38
CA TYR A 209 5.89 -7.24 4.35
C TYR A 209 5.05 -7.29 3.07
N GLY A 210 4.67 -8.48 2.63
CA GLY A 210 3.75 -8.65 1.50
C GLY A 210 2.40 -7.97 1.74
N ASN A 211 1.87 -8.06 2.97
CA ASN A 211 0.64 -7.38 3.35
C ASN A 211 0.81 -5.86 3.37
N LEU A 212 1.93 -5.35 3.91
CA LEU A 212 2.27 -3.93 3.90
C LEU A 212 2.25 -3.36 2.46
N LEU A 213 3.01 -3.99 1.55
CA LEU A 213 3.11 -3.54 0.16
C LEU A 213 1.76 -3.58 -0.56
N ASN A 214 0.96 -4.62 -0.30
CA ASN A 214 -0.39 -4.71 -0.85
C ASN A 214 -1.29 -3.58 -0.35
N ASN A 215 -1.32 -3.34 0.96
CA ASN A 215 -2.19 -2.34 1.55
C ASN A 215 -1.81 -0.92 1.09
N TRP A 216 -0.52 -0.56 1.09
CA TRP A 216 -0.09 0.75 0.56
C TRP A 216 -0.41 0.93 -0.91
N TYR A 217 -0.16 -0.10 -1.73
CA TYR A 217 -0.51 -0.03 -3.15
C TYR A 217 -2.01 0.17 -3.38
N TYR A 218 -2.86 -0.56 -2.63
CA TYR A 218 -4.31 -0.40 -2.73
C TYR A 218 -4.78 0.94 -2.17
N GLU A 219 -4.18 1.44 -1.09
CA GLU A 219 -4.50 2.77 -0.55
C GLU A 219 -4.31 3.88 -1.61
N PHE A 220 -3.23 3.83 -2.40
CA PHE A 220 -3.02 4.79 -3.49
C PHE A 220 -3.89 4.52 -4.73
N ARG A 221 -4.14 3.24 -5.04
CA ARG A 221 -4.89 2.84 -6.23
C ARG A 221 -6.40 3.00 -6.09
N CYS A 222 -6.93 2.88 -4.87
CA CYS A 222 -8.36 2.75 -4.57
C CYS A 222 -8.86 3.91 -3.72
N PRO A 223 -8.89 5.15 -4.25
CA PRO A 223 -9.38 6.29 -3.49
C PRO A 223 -10.90 6.19 -3.23
N ARG A 224 -11.28 6.42 -1.97
CA ARG A 224 -12.64 6.55 -1.44
C ARG A 224 -13.42 7.67 -2.16
N SER A 225 -14.06 7.35 -3.29
CA SER A 225 -15.08 8.17 -4.01
C SER A 225 -15.25 7.81 -5.50
N LYS A 226 -14.41 6.95 -6.09
CA LYS A 226 -14.53 6.61 -7.53
C LYS A 226 -15.36 5.35 -7.71
N LYS A 227 -16.18 5.26 -8.77
CA LYS A 227 -16.84 3.99 -9.17
C LYS A 227 -15.79 2.87 -9.21
N VAL A 228 -15.94 1.93 -8.29
CA VAL A 228 -14.84 1.09 -7.84
C VAL A 228 -14.82 -0.22 -8.65
N ASN A 229 -13.66 -0.62 -9.17
CA ASN A 229 -13.52 -1.98 -9.70
C ASN A 229 -13.61 -3.01 -8.55
N LYS A 230 -13.98 -4.26 -8.85
CA LYS A 230 -14.17 -5.34 -7.85
C LYS A 230 -13.04 -5.45 -6.81
N ARG A 231 -11.78 -5.23 -7.22
CA ARG A 231 -10.61 -5.33 -6.32
C ARG A 231 -10.54 -4.21 -5.30
N CYS A 232 -10.87 -2.99 -5.71
CA CYS A 232 -10.86 -1.84 -4.82
C CYS A 232 -12.08 -1.89 -3.87
N ALA A 233 -13.22 -2.44 -4.29
CA ALA A 233 -14.38 -2.67 -3.43
C ALA A 233 -14.05 -3.69 -2.32
N ALA A 234 -13.43 -4.83 -2.68
CA ALA A 234 -13.00 -5.83 -1.71
C ALA A 234 -11.94 -5.29 -0.72
N TYR A 235 -11.09 -4.36 -1.15
CA TYR A 235 -10.14 -3.71 -0.24
C TYR A 235 -10.85 -2.82 0.79
N GLU A 236 -11.81 -2.01 0.33
CA GLU A 236 -12.60 -1.13 1.20
C GLU A 236 -13.47 -1.94 2.18
N GLU A 237 -14.15 -2.99 1.70
CA GLU A 237 -14.92 -3.94 2.51
C GLU A 237 -14.08 -4.55 3.63
N LYS A 238 -12.89 -5.07 3.29
CA LYS A 238 -11.95 -5.62 4.28
C LYS A 238 -11.53 -4.61 5.35
N LEU A 239 -11.38 -3.33 4.98
CA LEU A 239 -11.06 -2.29 5.96
C LEU A 239 -12.27 -1.89 6.80
N GLN A 240 -13.46 -1.91 6.21
CA GLN A 240 -14.72 -1.63 6.88
C GLN A 240 -15.04 -2.72 7.93
N GLU A 241 -14.91 -4.00 7.58
CA GLU A 241 -15.03 -5.13 8.53
C GLU A 241 -14.10 -4.96 9.74
N LYS A 242 -12.83 -4.63 9.49
CA LYS A 242 -11.84 -4.36 10.55
C LYS A 242 -12.16 -3.15 11.40
N ARG A 243 -12.84 -2.15 10.83
CA ARG A 243 -13.29 -0.96 11.55
C ARG A 243 -14.45 -1.31 12.47
N ASP A 244 -15.41 -2.08 11.96
CA ASP A 244 -16.61 -2.45 12.70
C ASP A 244 -16.29 -3.46 13.81
N SER A 245 -15.33 -4.37 13.59
CA SER A 245 -14.85 -5.28 14.64
C SER A 245 -14.15 -4.58 15.82
N ARG A 246 -13.67 -3.35 15.63
CA ARG A 246 -13.05 -2.53 16.68
C ARG A 246 -14.06 -1.72 17.49
N ARG A 247 -15.31 -1.60 17.03
CA ARG A 247 -16.36 -0.94 17.80
C ARG A 247 -16.84 -1.93 18.87
N PRO A 248 -16.86 -1.54 20.16
CA PRO A 248 -17.43 -2.39 21.20
C PRO A 248 -18.84 -2.78 20.79
N LYS A 249 -19.20 -4.07 20.95
CA LYS A 249 -20.59 -4.55 20.83
C LYS A 249 -21.43 -4.04 22.02
N ASN A 250 -21.51 -2.73 22.24
CA ASN A 250 -22.49 -2.17 23.16
C ASN A 250 -23.80 -1.99 22.39
N LYS A 251 -24.57 -3.08 22.29
CA LYS A 251 -26.03 -3.13 22.03
C LYS A 251 -26.53 -4.59 21.93
N MET A 252 -26.44 -5.36 23.02
CA MET A 252 -27.28 -6.56 23.27
C MET A 252 -27.38 -6.85 24.79
N LEU A 253 -27.61 -5.83 25.61
CA LEU A 253 -27.89 -6.00 27.06
C LEU A 253 -28.99 -5.01 27.52
N PHE A 254 -30.05 -4.89 26.72
CA PHE A 254 -31.31 -4.28 27.13
C PHE A 254 -32.45 -4.96 26.37
N MET A 255 -32.59 -6.27 26.54
CA MET A 255 -33.84 -7.02 26.37
C MET A 255 -33.68 -8.31 27.18
N SER A 256 -33.92 -8.22 28.48
CA SER A 256 -34.25 -9.33 29.37
C SER A 256 -35.21 -8.78 30.39
#